data_AF-A0A8T5GYU1-F1
#
_entry.id   AF-A0A8T5GYU1-F1
#
_cell.length_a   1.000
_cell.length_b   1.000
_cell.length_c   1.000
_cell.angle_alpha   90.00
_cell.angle_beta   90.00
_cell.angle_gamma   90.00
#
_symmetry.space_group_name_H-M   'P 1'
#
loop_
_entity.id
_entity.type
_entity.pdbx_description
1 polymer ?
#
loop_
_entity_poly.entity_id
_entity_poly.type
_entity_poly.pdbx_seq_one_letter_code
_entity_poly.pdbx_strand_id
1 'polypeptide(L)'
;MSTEIDVAGLLWATGILSIPILLALPMRLAWRLFIGVGHEESQYRNSVRQIIDAGKQVSPFRTTLDDLARSLHIQPSKQRLIEADLFHPLTLSHFLLLPTIIIFPLAAIMALPIILLGLPILILIEYLLIRKKILIKTLKEMERVLHWQVIHIPKPHRGSIEKVGNVNEFSNHVIHFNYVPQGAFLGLFAWLIVHWIFNFDSWGIELAISAFLYIILLGGLGVLNTAFESDLVFVDPAKGRLVPVDQWLESILKPVVGIGLLFLIIRNLIDEARTDNPVLFASTVIFLLYGASVVGIAYKWGYSMWRGDQVRKMFEQQIVEHLKPLSYDLTRTRGRIEFNAQMTMDERLALLSEEPQRQLSFADLQAIPSGENSGKVPSNPMKK
;
A
#
# COMPACT_ATOMS: atom_id res chain seq x y z
N MET A 1 7.83 -14.97 -47.63
CA MET A 1 6.84 -13.95 -48.02
C MET A 1 6.81 -12.92 -46.89
N SER A 2 7.12 -11.65 -47.18
CA SER A 2 6.96 -10.56 -46.21
C SER A 2 5.47 -10.30 -46.05
N THR A 3 4.87 -10.68 -44.93
CA THR A 3 3.50 -10.30 -44.61
C THR A 3 3.44 -8.78 -44.46
N GLU A 4 2.58 -8.13 -45.26
CA GLU A 4 2.32 -6.71 -45.12
C GLU A 4 1.72 -6.45 -43.74
N ILE A 5 2.20 -5.41 -43.06
CA ILE A 5 1.70 -5.03 -41.74
C ILE A 5 0.28 -4.46 -41.91
N ASP A 6 -0.68 -4.96 -41.15
CA ASP A 6 -2.02 -4.36 -41.08
C ASP A 6 -1.96 -3.01 -40.33
N VAL A 7 -1.67 -1.95 -41.07
CA VAL A 7 -1.56 -0.59 -40.52
C VAL A 7 -2.89 -0.11 -39.96
N ALA A 8 -4.01 -0.47 -40.58
CA ALA A 8 -5.34 -0.05 -40.13
C ALA A 8 -5.71 -0.74 -38.81
N GLY A 9 -5.49 -2.04 -38.71
CA GLY A 9 -5.68 -2.81 -37.47
C GLY A 9 -4.76 -2.31 -36.36
N LEU A 10 -3.51 -1.98 -36.66
CA LEU A 10 -2.56 -1.44 -35.68
C LEU A 10 -3.00 -0.08 -35.13
N LEU A 11 -3.53 0.81 -35.99
CA LEU A 11 -4.09 2.10 -35.56
C LEU A 11 -5.32 1.92 -34.64
N TRP A 12 -6.25 1.03 -35.01
CA TRP A 12 -7.40 0.71 -34.17
C TRP A 12 -7.01 0.10 -32.84
N ALA A 13 -6.09 -0.86 -32.85
CA ALA A 13 -5.58 -1.51 -31.65
C ALA A 13 -4.88 -0.52 -30.71
N THR A 14 -4.07 0.39 -31.26
CA THR A 14 -3.44 1.48 -30.51
C THR A 14 -4.50 2.42 -29.92
N GLY A 15 -5.52 2.77 -30.71
CA GLY A 15 -6.66 3.56 -30.25
C GLY A 15 -7.37 2.89 -29.06
N ILE A 16 -7.67 1.60 -29.17
CA ILE A 16 -8.31 0.81 -28.12
C ILE A 16 -7.45 0.80 -26.84
N LEU A 17 -6.16 0.47 -26.95
CA LEU A 17 -5.23 0.47 -25.81
C LEU A 17 -5.08 1.84 -25.14
N SER A 18 -5.32 2.93 -25.88
CA SER A 18 -5.29 4.29 -25.33
C SER A 18 -6.54 4.69 -24.53
N ILE A 19 -7.67 3.98 -24.71
CA ILE A 19 -8.96 4.31 -24.06
C ILE A 19 -8.83 4.41 -22.53
N PRO A 20 -8.24 3.44 -21.80
CA PRO A 20 -8.11 3.54 -20.34
C PRO A 20 -7.29 4.76 -19.91
N ILE A 21 -6.27 5.14 -20.69
CA ILE A 21 -5.43 6.30 -20.40
C ILE A 21 -6.20 7.60 -20.59
N LEU A 22 -6.95 7.70 -21.69
CA LEU A 22 -7.78 8.87 -22.01
C LEU A 22 -8.87 9.08 -20.95
N LEU A 23 -9.46 8.02 -20.40
CA LEU A 23 -10.43 8.08 -19.32
C LEU A 23 -9.80 8.39 -17.96
N ALA A 24 -8.58 7.90 -17.69
CA ALA A 24 -7.91 8.09 -16.41
C ALA A 24 -7.56 9.55 -16.10
N LEU A 25 -7.19 10.33 -17.11
CA LEU A 25 -6.80 11.74 -16.96
C LEU A 25 -7.92 12.65 -16.42
N PRO A 26 -9.10 12.74 -17.06
CA PRO A 26 -10.20 13.55 -16.54
C PRO A 26 -10.68 13.04 -15.18
N MET A 27 -10.66 11.73 -14.97
CA MET A 27 -11.08 11.13 -13.70
C MET A 27 -10.15 11.50 -12.54
N ARG A 28 -8.83 11.55 -12.78
CA ARG A 28 -7.85 12.05 -11.80
C ARG A 28 -8.08 13.51 -11.45
N LEU A 29 -8.46 14.33 -12.42
CA LEU A 29 -8.78 15.74 -12.20
C LEU A 29 -10.05 15.87 -11.35
N ALA A 30 -11.11 15.15 -11.71
CA ALA A 30 -12.37 15.10 -10.97
C ALA A 30 -12.15 14.66 -9.51
N TRP A 31 -11.30 13.66 -9.27
CA TRP A 31 -10.93 13.20 -7.93
C TRP A 31 -10.29 14.30 -7.08
N ARG A 32 -9.34 15.05 -7.66
CA ARG A 32 -8.70 16.18 -6.97
C ARG A 32 -9.70 17.27 -6.61
N LEU A 33 -10.67 17.52 -7.48
CA LEU A 33 -11.76 18.46 -7.21
C LEU A 33 -12.70 17.93 -6.11
N PHE A 34 -12.96 16.61 -6.09
CA PHE A 34 -13.88 15.96 -5.16
C PHE A 34 -13.35 15.86 -3.72
N ILE A 35 -12.09 15.44 -3.52
CA ILE A 35 -11.49 15.43 -2.17
C ILE A 35 -11.48 16.86 -1.59
N GLY A 36 -11.42 17.83 -2.48
CA GLY A 36 -11.77 19.19 -2.19
C GLY A 36 -10.58 20.14 -2.29
N VAL A 37 -10.87 21.28 -2.92
CA VAL A 37 -9.94 22.40 -3.14
C VAL A 37 -10.34 23.58 -2.24
N GLY A 38 -11.26 23.37 -1.30
CA GLY A 38 -11.73 24.40 -0.39
C GLY A 38 -10.60 24.90 0.51
N HIS A 39 -10.73 26.14 0.98
CA HIS A 39 -9.76 26.74 1.88
C HIS A 39 -9.60 25.90 3.17
N GLU A 40 -10.73 25.44 3.73
CA GLU A 40 -10.80 24.61 4.94
C GLU A 40 -10.04 23.29 4.80
N GLU A 41 -10.28 22.56 3.70
CA GLU A 41 -9.65 21.26 3.44
C GLU A 41 -8.15 21.41 3.16
N SER A 42 -7.78 22.47 2.46
CA SER A 42 -6.38 22.83 2.21
C SER A 42 -5.66 23.16 3.52
N GLN A 43 -6.29 23.93 4.40
CA GLN A 43 -5.74 24.25 5.72
C GLN A 43 -5.55 22.99 6.57
N TYR A 44 -6.57 22.12 6.64
CA TYR A 44 -6.46 20.85 7.36
C TYR A 44 -5.33 19.97 6.80
N ARG A 45 -5.30 19.80 5.47
CA ARG A 45 -4.27 19.01 4.78
C ARG A 45 -2.87 19.54 5.03
N ASN A 46 -2.69 20.86 5.07
CA ASN A 46 -1.39 21.48 5.35
C ASN A 46 -0.95 21.25 6.80
N SER A 47 -1.87 21.27 7.76
CA SER A 47 -1.57 20.92 9.16
C SER A 47 -1.10 19.47 9.29
N VAL A 48 -1.79 18.52 8.64
CA VAL A 48 -1.37 17.11 8.65
C VAL A 48 -0.02 16.95 7.92
N ARG A 49 0.17 17.60 6.77
CA ARG A 49 1.46 17.61 6.06
C ARG A 49 2.59 18.14 6.92
N GLN A 50 2.37 19.19 7.70
CA GLN A 50 3.40 19.74 8.57
C GLN A 50 3.87 18.73 9.63
N ILE A 51 2.96 17.91 10.16
CA ILE A 51 3.30 16.83 11.11
C ILE A 51 4.14 15.76 10.40
N ILE A 52 3.73 15.35 9.21
CA ILE A 52 4.42 14.34 8.39
C ILE A 52 5.81 14.86 7.95
N ASP A 53 5.89 16.10 7.48
CA ASP A 53 7.13 16.75 7.06
C ASP A 53 8.10 16.94 8.23
N ALA A 54 7.59 17.06 9.45
CA ALA A 54 8.38 17.07 10.68
C ALA A 54 8.86 15.67 11.10
N GLY A 55 8.43 14.60 10.41
CA GLY A 55 8.79 13.21 10.69
C GLY A 55 8.01 12.57 11.84
N LYS A 56 6.99 13.26 12.37
CA LYS A 56 6.24 12.81 13.54
C LYS A 56 5.08 11.90 13.16
N GLN A 57 4.72 11.01 14.08
CA GLN A 57 3.47 10.26 13.99
C GLN A 57 2.26 11.19 14.17
N VAL A 58 1.17 10.85 13.50
CA VAL A 58 -0.09 11.61 13.55
C VAL A 58 -0.94 11.21 14.76
N SER A 59 -0.78 9.98 15.26
CA SER A 59 -1.56 9.46 16.41
C SER A 59 -1.48 10.36 17.66
N PRO A 60 -0.30 10.87 18.10
CA PRO A 60 -0.22 11.79 19.24
C PRO A 60 -0.94 13.14 19.05
N PHE A 61 -1.15 13.58 17.80
CA PHE A 61 -1.81 14.83 17.47
C PHE A 61 -3.31 14.66 17.17
N ARG A 62 -3.87 13.46 17.35
CA ARG A 62 -5.25 13.12 16.96
C ARG A 62 -6.29 14.10 17.53
N THR A 63 -6.22 14.39 18.82
CA THR A 63 -7.17 15.31 19.48
C THR A 63 -7.11 16.70 18.87
N THR A 64 -5.90 17.24 18.66
CA THR A 64 -5.70 18.54 18.04
C THR A 64 -6.19 18.60 16.59
N LEU A 65 -6.03 17.50 15.84
CA LEU A 65 -6.54 17.38 14.48
C LEU A 65 -8.06 17.24 14.44
N ASP A 66 -8.66 16.54 15.40
CA ASP A 66 -10.12 16.44 15.52
C ASP A 66 -10.76 17.78 15.87
N ASP A 67 -10.15 18.54 16.78
CA ASP A 67 -10.63 19.87 17.13
C ASP A 67 -10.43 20.87 15.99
N LEU A 68 -9.31 20.77 15.25
CA LEU A 68 -9.11 21.55 14.04
C LEU A 68 -10.17 21.23 12.97
N ALA A 69 -10.42 19.95 12.70
CA ALA A 69 -11.43 19.53 11.74
C ALA A 69 -12.84 20.02 12.13
N ARG A 70 -13.20 19.94 13.42
CA ARG A 70 -14.45 20.51 13.95
C ARG A 70 -14.53 22.02 13.75
N SER A 71 -13.45 22.75 14.03
CA SER A 71 -13.39 24.22 13.85
C SER A 71 -13.55 24.63 12.37
N LEU A 72 -13.05 23.79 11.46
CA LEU A 72 -13.14 23.96 10.01
C LEU A 72 -14.42 23.34 9.43
N HIS A 73 -15.37 22.89 10.27
CA HIS A 73 -16.63 22.26 9.86
C HIS A 73 -16.47 21.06 8.90
N ILE A 74 -15.33 20.36 8.98
CA ILE A 74 -15.04 19.19 8.15
C ILE A 74 -15.71 17.96 8.77
N GLN A 75 -16.53 17.28 7.98
CA GLN A 75 -17.16 16.02 8.41
C GLN A 75 -16.08 14.95 8.70
N PRO A 76 -16.25 14.09 9.73
CA PRO A 76 -15.29 13.04 10.05
C PRO A 76 -14.97 12.09 8.88
N SER A 77 -15.96 11.80 8.03
CA SER A 77 -15.78 11.00 6.82
C SER A 77 -14.82 11.67 5.83
N LYS A 78 -14.97 12.98 5.63
CA LYS A 78 -14.13 13.79 4.74
C LYS A 78 -12.73 13.97 5.29
N GLN A 79 -12.61 14.17 6.60
CA GLN A 79 -11.33 14.22 7.32
C GLN A 79 -10.51 12.93 7.09
N ARG A 80 -11.15 11.76 7.29
CA ARG A 80 -10.53 10.44 7.04
C ARG A 80 -10.14 10.26 5.58
N LEU A 81 -10.96 10.76 4.65
CA LEU A 81 -10.65 10.70 3.21
C LEU A 81 -9.41 11.55 2.87
N ILE A 82 -9.29 12.76 3.43
CA ILE A 82 -8.12 13.63 3.23
C ILE A 82 -6.85 12.99 3.81
N GLU A 83 -6.94 12.41 5.01
CA GLU A 83 -5.83 11.68 5.63
C GLU A 83 -5.42 10.46 4.80
N ALA A 84 -6.39 9.64 4.37
CA ALA A 84 -6.13 8.46 3.54
C ALA A 84 -5.48 8.82 2.20
N ASP A 85 -5.95 9.87 1.53
CA ASP A 85 -5.32 10.38 0.30
C ASP A 85 -3.91 10.93 0.53
N LEU A 86 -3.64 11.48 1.71
CA LEU A 86 -2.30 11.99 2.05
C LEU A 86 -1.32 10.86 2.36
N PHE A 87 -1.75 9.80 3.05
CA PHE A 87 -0.92 8.63 3.36
C PHE A 87 -0.76 7.70 2.16
N HIS A 88 -1.79 7.58 1.32
CA HIS A 88 -1.84 6.68 0.18
C HIS A 88 -2.26 7.44 -1.09
N PRO A 89 -1.35 8.23 -1.68
CA PRO A 89 -1.69 9.10 -2.81
C PRO A 89 -2.01 8.29 -4.07
N LEU A 90 -3.21 8.50 -4.61
CA LEU A 90 -3.65 7.84 -5.84
C LEU A 90 -2.94 8.40 -7.08
N THR A 91 -2.19 7.53 -7.75
CA THR A 91 -1.47 7.82 -9.01
C THR A 91 -2.35 7.58 -10.25
N LEU A 92 -1.86 7.95 -11.45
CA LEU A 92 -2.58 7.72 -12.71
C LEU A 92 -2.94 6.24 -12.92
N SER A 93 -2.07 5.32 -12.51
CA SER A 93 -2.30 3.87 -12.60
C SER A 93 -3.55 3.41 -11.86
N HIS A 94 -3.92 4.11 -10.78
CA HIS A 94 -5.13 3.84 -10.02
C HIS A 94 -6.36 4.26 -10.83
N PHE A 95 -6.34 5.45 -11.43
CA PHE A 95 -7.47 5.95 -12.23
C PHE A 95 -7.71 5.13 -13.49
N LEU A 96 -6.67 4.51 -14.05
CA LEU A 96 -6.78 3.57 -15.17
C LEU A 96 -7.69 2.39 -14.82
N LEU A 97 -7.64 1.93 -13.57
CA LEU A 97 -8.39 0.76 -13.07
C LEU A 97 -9.68 1.14 -12.36
N LEU A 98 -10.03 2.42 -12.30
CA LEU A 98 -11.22 2.89 -11.62
C LEU A 98 -12.52 2.25 -12.15
N PRO A 99 -12.70 2.04 -13.47
CA PRO A 99 -13.87 1.32 -13.98
C PRO A 99 -14.08 -0.04 -13.31
N THR A 100 -13.00 -0.72 -12.91
CA THR A 100 -13.07 -1.99 -12.19
C THR A 100 -13.71 -1.87 -10.82
N ILE A 101 -13.49 -0.78 -10.08
CA ILE A 101 -14.09 -0.58 -8.75
C ILE A 101 -15.61 -0.54 -8.86
N ILE A 102 -16.14 0.10 -9.90
CA ILE A 102 -17.59 0.25 -10.11
C ILE A 102 -18.25 -1.13 -10.30
N ILE A 103 -17.59 -2.02 -11.06
CA ILE A 103 -18.09 -3.37 -11.32
C ILE A 103 -17.66 -4.40 -10.27
N PHE A 104 -16.84 -4.01 -9.29
CA PHE A 104 -16.20 -4.92 -8.35
C PHE A 104 -17.17 -5.82 -7.58
N PRO A 105 -18.28 -5.32 -6.99
CA PRO A 105 -19.17 -6.18 -6.19
C PRO A 105 -19.73 -7.36 -6.98
N LEU A 106 -20.06 -7.14 -8.25
CA LEU A 106 -20.57 -8.19 -9.14
C LEU A 106 -19.42 -9.07 -9.67
N ALA A 107 -18.31 -8.45 -10.08
CA ALA A 107 -17.19 -9.16 -10.67
C ALA A 107 -16.41 -10.01 -9.65
N ALA A 108 -16.42 -9.64 -8.36
CA ALA A 108 -15.77 -10.41 -7.30
C ALA A 108 -16.39 -11.81 -7.14
N ILE A 109 -17.70 -11.95 -7.37
CA ILE A 109 -18.38 -13.25 -7.36
C ILE A 109 -17.85 -14.13 -8.50
N MET A 110 -17.64 -13.55 -9.68
CA MET A 110 -17.07 -14.26 -10.84
C MET A 110 -15.60 -14.64 -10.63
N ALA A 111 -14.85 -13.85 -9.87
CA ALA A 111 -13.45 -14.11 -9.53
C ALA A 111 -13.26 -15.17 -8.43
N LEU A 112 -14.33 -15.52 -7.69
CA LEU A 112 -14.27 -16.43 -6.55
C LEU A 112 -13.62 -17.79 -6.84
N PRO A 113 -13.87 -18.47 -7.99
CA PRO A 113 -13.18 -19.72 -8.31
C PRO A 113 -11.66 -19.58 -8.38
N ILE A 114 -11.18 -18.49 -9.01
CA ILE A 114 -9.73 -18.21 -9.13
C ILE A 114 -9.14 -17.93 -7.74
N ILE A 115 -9.86 -17.19 -6.90
CA ILE A 115 -9.43 -16.88 -5.54
C ILE A 115 -9.36 -18.15 -4.68
N LEU A 116 -10.37 -19.01 -4.78
CA LEU A 116 -10.42 -20.28 -4.05
C LEU A 116 -9.25 -21.19 -4.43
N LEU A 117 -8.89 -21.25 -5.72
CA LEU A 117 -7.70 -21.94 -6.20
C LEU A 117 -6.39 -21.25 -5.77
N GLY A 118 -6.40 -19.93 -5.60
CA GLY A 118 -5.25 -19.16 -5.17
C GLY A 118 -4.93 -19.24 -3.68
N LEU A 119 -5.90 -19.54 -2.83
CA LEU A 119 -5.71 -19.70 -1.39
C LEU A 119 -4.67 -20.77 -0.99
N PRO A 120 -4.70 -22.02 -1.50
CA PRO A 120 -3.68 -23.01 -1.14
C PRO A 120 -2.27 -22.58 -1.56
N ILE A 121 -2.14 -21.93 -2.72
CA ILE A 121 -0.84 -21.38 -3.19
C ILE A 121 -0.38 -20.25 -2.27
N LEU A 122 -1.31 -19.39 -1.82
CA LEU A 122 -1.01 -18.36 -0.83
C LEU A 122 -0.43 -18.97 0.44
N ILE A 123 -1.14 -19.94 1.02
CA ILE A 123 -0.74 -20.60 2.28
C ILE A 123 0.63 -21.26 2.10
N LEU A 124 0.90 -21.87 0.95
CA LEU A 124 2.20 -22.43 0.62
C LEU A 124 3.30 -21.34 0.59
N ILE A 125 3.04 -20.21 -0.07
CA ILE A 125 4.00 -19.10 -0.14
C ILE A 125 4.22 -18.47 1.24
N GLU A 126 3.18 -18.28 2.04
CA GLU A 126 3.30 -17.82 3.44
C GLU A 126 4.16 -18.79 4.25
N TYR A 127 3.89 -20.09 4.11
CA TYR A 127 4.67 -21.12 4.79
C TYR A 127 6.15 -21.06 4.39
N LEU A 128 6.45 -20.89 3.10
CA LEU A 128 7.81 -20.77 2.60
C LEU A 128 8.49 -19.47 3.06
N LEU A 129 7.89 -18.31 2.80
CA LEU A 129 8.50 -17.01 3.09
C LEU A 129 8.62 -16.75 4.59
N ILE A 130 7.54 -17.00 5.33
CA ILE A 130 7.44 -16.62 6.74
C ILE A 130 7.80 -17.81 7.63
N ARG A 131 7.08 -18.93 7.57
CA ARG A 131 7.30 -20.04 8.52
C ARG A 131 8.65 -20.72 8.37
N LYS A 132 9.15 -20.88 7.14
CA LYS A 132 10.52 -21.40 6.88
C LYS A 132 11.61 -20.33 7.03
N LYS A 133 11.28 -19.13 7.48
CA LYS A 133 12.21 -18.02 7.71
C LYS A 133 13.00 -17.66 6.43
N ILE A 134 12.45 -17.88 5.23
CA ILE A 134 13.15 -17.55 3.96
C ILE A 134 13.26 -16.03 3.83
N LEU A 135 12.19 -15.28 4.15
CA LEU A 135 12.17 -13.83 4.00
C LEU A 135 13.23 -13.15 4.87
N ILE A 136 13.33 -13.54 6.14
CA ILE A 136 14.34 -13.00 7.07
C ILE A 136 15.76 -13.42 6.68
N LYS A 137 15.95 -14.63 6.15
CA LYS A 137 17.25 -15.08 5.63
C LYS A 137 17.68 -14.21 4.43
N THR A 138 16.77 -13.96 3.50
CA THR A 138 17.04 -13.07 2.35
C THR A 138 17.39 -11.66 2.83
N LEU A 139 16.66 -11.12 3.82
CA LEU A 139 16.93 -9.80 4.38
C LEU A 139 18.32 -9.71 5.03
N LYS A 140 18.70 -10.75 5.80
CA LYS A 140 20.03 -10.86 6.41
C LYS A 140 21.15 -11.00 5.37
N GLU A 141 20.89 -11.73 4.29
CA GLU A 141 21.85 -11.85 3.19
C GLU A 141 22.01 -10.53 2.45
N MET A 142 20.91 -9.78 2.25
CA MET A 142 20.96 -8.42 1.70
C MET A 142 21.78 -7.47 2.58
N GLU A 143 21.62 -7.51 3.90
CA GLU A 143 22.45 -6.72 4.83
C GLU A 143 23.94 -7.05 4.67
N ARG A 144 24.28 -8.34 4.52
CA ARG A 144 25.67 -8.77 4.31
C ARG A 144 26.22 -8.29 2.95
N VAL A 145 25.46 -8.46 1.88
CA VAL A 145 25.92 -8.20 0.49
C VAL A 145 25.93 -6.71 0.16
N LEU A 146 24.92 -5.96 0.61
CA LEU A 146 24.75 -4.54 0.31
C LEU A 146 25.32 -3.61 1.39
N HIS A 147 25.75 -4.17 2.54
CA HIS A 147 26.15 -3.42 3.74
C HIS A 147 25.07 -2.44 4.23
N TRP A 148 23.80 -2.77 3.98
CA TRP A 148 22.66 -2.00 4.44
C TRP A 148 22.20 -2.48 5.80
N GLN A 149 21.97 -1.56 6.73
CA GLN A 149 21.42 -1.91 8.05
C GLN A 149 19.90 -1.80 8.01
N VAL A 150 19.21 -2.70 8.71
CA VAL A 150 17.76 -2.65 8.88
C VAL A 150 17.44 -1.98 10.21
N ILE A 151 16.68 -0.88 10.17
CA ILE A 151 16.19 -0.18 11.35
C ILE A 151 14.67 -0.11 11.37
N HIS A 152 14.09 0.16 12.53
CA HIS A 152 12.65 0.34 12.68
C HIS A 152 12.29 1.82 12.82
N ILE A 153 11.52 2.36 11.88
CA ILE A 153 10.98 3.73 11.94
C ILE A 153 9.47 3.64 11.74
N PRO A 154 8.67 3.92 12.77
CA PRO A 154 7.23 3.76 12.67
C PRO A 154 6.63 4.75 11.66
N LYS A 155 5.69 4.29 10.83
CA LYS A 155 5.05 5.12 9.81
C LYS A 155 4.19 6.22 10.45
N PRO A 156 4.01 7.37 9.78
CA PRO A 156 3.24 8.50 10.32
C PRO A 156 1.80 8.15 10.72
N HIS A 157 1.18 7.19 10.03
CA HIS A 157 -0.22 6.77 10.25
C HIS A 157 -0.37 5.59 11.23
N ARG A 158 0.73 5.02 11.77
CA ARG A 158 0.64 3.88 12.70
C ARG A 158 -0.12 4.28 13.97
N GLY A 159 -1.11 3.47 14.35
CA GLY A 159 -1.97 3.75 15.51
C GLY A 159 -2.97 4.89 15.31
N SER A 160 -3.18 5.36 14.07
CA SER A 160 -4.25 6.29 13.71
C SER A 160 -5.59 5.55 13.48
N ILE A 161 -6.63 6.27 13.02
CA ILE A 161 -8.05 5.87 12.89
C ILE A 161 -8.31 4.55 12.11
N GLU A 162 -7.30 3.89 11.57
CA GLU A 162 -7.36 2.64 10.81
C GLU A 162 -8.18 1.51 11.48
N LYS A 163 -8.33 1.51 12.80
CA LYS A 163 -9.09 0.46 13.51
C LYS A 163 -10.57 0.78 13.80
N VAL A 164 -11.06 2.00 13.54
CA VAL A 164 -12.38 2.46 14.01
C VAL A 164 -13.38 2.75 12.86
N GLY A 165 -12.93 2.73 11.61
CA GLY A 165 -13.79 3.00 10.45
C GLY A 165 -14.70 1.81 10.09
N ASN A 166 -15.96 2.09 9.76
CA ASN A 166 -16.86 1.09 9.19
C ASN A 166 -16.26 0.55 7.87
N VAL A 167 -16.35 -0.76 7.60
CA VAL A 167 -15.79 -1.39 6.39
C VAL A 167 -16.32 -0.74 5.09
N ASN A 168 -17.51 -0.12 5.17
CA ASN A 168 -18.15 0.61 4.08
C ASN A 168 -17.65 2.05 3.88
N GLU A 169 -16.71 2.55 4.69
CA GLU A 169 -16.18 3.90 4.49
C GLU A 169 -15.26 3.96 3.28
N PHE A 170 -15.42 5.03 2.50
CA PHE A 170 -14.68 5.25 1.27
C PHE A 170 -13.17 5.43 1.50
N SER A 171 -12.77 5.88 2.70
CA SER A 171 -11.36 5.93 3.14
C SER A 171 -10.71 4.54 3.16
N ASN A 172 -11.41 3.53 3.69
CA ASN A 172 -10.92 2.14 3.69
C ASN A 172 -10.77 1.60 2.27
N HIS A 173 -11.69 1.97 1.38
CA HIS A 173 -11.58 1.62 -0.04
C HIS A 173 -10.34 2.25 -0.68
N VAL A 174 -10.01 3.52 -0.37
CA VAL A 174 -8.81 4.20 -0.89
C VAL A 174 -7.52 3.52 -0.42
N ILE A 175 -7.44 3.13 0.85
CA ILE A 175 -6.26 2.44 1.43
C ILE A 175 -6.01 1.12 0.69
N HIS A 176 -7.03 0.29 0.53
CA HIS A 176 -6.90 -0.97 -0.21
C HIS A 176 -6.69 -0.75 -1.70
N PHE A 177 -7.27 0.31 -2.27
CA PHE A 177 -7.12 0.64 -3.68
C PHE A 177 -5.68 1.00 -4.07
N ASN A 178 -4.89 1.54 -3.13
CA ASN A 178 -3.49 1.89 -3.38
C ASN A 178 -2.61 0.71 -3.82
N TYR A 179 -3.00 -0.53 -3.49
CA TYR A 179 -2.26 -1.74 -3.85
C TYR A 179 -2.77 -2.43 -5.12
N VAL A 180 -3.90 -1.98 -5.67
CA VAL A 180 -4.60 -2.62 -6.79
C VAL A 180 -3.81 -2.60 -8.10
N PRO A 181 -3.13 -1.48 -8.48
CA PRO A 181 -2.39 -1.45 -9.72
C PRO A 181 -1.31 -2.53 -9.82
N GLN A 182 -0.68 -2.86 -8.69
CA GLN A 182 0.38 -3.89 -8.68
C GLN A 182 -0.19 -5.26 -9.06
N GLY A 183 -1.33 -5.67 -8.48
CA GLY A 183 -1.98 -6.95 -8.81
C GLY A 183 -2.46 -7.00 -10.26
N ALA A 184 -3.11 -5.93 -10.72
CA ALA A 184 -3.62 -5.84 -12.09
C ALA A 184 -2.51 -5.95 -13.16
N PHE A 185 -1.47 -5.14 -13.02
CA PHE A 185 -0.35 -5.13 -13.96
C PHE A 185 0.45 -6.42 -13.92
N LEU A 186 0.60 -7.03 -12.75
CA LEU A 186 1.26 -8.34 -12.61
C LEU A 186 0.49 -9.45 -13.32
N GLY A 187 -0.85 -9.42 -13.29
CA GLY A 187 -1.68 -10.37 -14.04
C GLY A 187 -1.57 -10.19 -15.56
N LEU A 188 -1.62 -8.94 -16.03
CA LEU A 188 -1.40 -8.65 -17.45
C LEU A 188 0.02 -9.09 -17.89
N PHE A 189 1.01 -8.84 -17.05
CA PHE A 189 2.40 -9.23 -17.31
C PHE A 189 2.57 -10.74 -17.38
N ALA A 190 1.93 -11.49 -16.48
CA ALA A 190 1.96 -12.94 -16.48
C ALA A 190 1.39 -13.51 -17.79
N TRP A 191 0.26 -12.98 -18.27
CA TRP A 191 -0.30 -13.39 -19.56
C TRP A 191 0.60 -13.03 -20.73
N LEU A 192 1.07 -11.78 -20.83
CA LEU A 192 1.93 -11.33 -21.93
C LEU A 192 3.23 -12.12 -22.05
N ILE A 193 3.83 -12.52 -20.93
CA ILE A 193 5.01 -13.39 -20.92
C ILE A 193 4.67 -14.79 -21.44
N VAL A 194 3.56 -15.38 -20.98
CA VAL A 194 3.17 -16.73 -21.41
C VAL A 194 2.83 -16.75 -22.90
N HIS A 195 2.03 -15.77 -23.33
CA HIS A 195 1.67 -15.53 -24.72
C HIS A 195 2.94 -15.42 -25.59
N TRP A 196 3.91 -14.63 -25.14
CA TRP A 196 5.17 -14.44 -25.87
C TRP A 196 6.06 -15.69 -25.92
N ILE A 197 6.30 -16.35 -24.78
CA ILE A 197 7.29 -17.43 -24.69
C ILE A 197 6.78 -18.72 -25.31
N PHE A 198 5.52 -19.05 -25.07
CA PHE A 198 5.00 -20.39 -25.37
C PHE A 198 4.16 -20.47 -26.64
N ASN A 199 3.58 -19.34 -27.09
CA ASN A 199 2.77 -19.22 -28.30
C ASN A 199 1.88 -20.47 -28.54
N PHE A 200 1.02 -20.79 -27.57
CA PHE A 200 0.21 -22.00 -27.60
C PHE A 200 -0.90 -21.89 -28.65
N ASP A 201 -1.16 -22.95 -29.42
CA ASP A 201 -2.29 -23.01 -30.36
C ASP A 201 -3.66 -22.97 -29.65
N SER A 202 -3.71 -23.30 -28.35
CA SER A 202 -4.94 -23.32 -27.55
C SER A 202 -4.98 -22.16 -26.56
N TRP A 203 -5.90 -21.22 -26.83
CA TRP A 203 -6.20 -20.09 -25.95
C TRP A 203 -6.52 -20.51 -24.50
N GLY A 204 -7.21 -21.64 -24.31
CA GLY A 204 -7.58 -22.13 -22.97
C GLY A 204 -6.37 -22.58 -22.14
N ILE A 205 -5.39 -23.23 -22.78
CA ILE A 205 -4.15 -23.69 -22.11
C ILE A 205 -3.28 -22.49 -21.75
N GLU A 206 -3.17 -21.53 -22.66
CA GLU A 206 -2.45 -20.27 -22.44
C GLU A 206 -3.02 -19.51 -21.24
N LEU A 207 -4.36 -19.38 -21.17
CA LEU A 207 -5.04 -18.76 -20.02
C LEU A 207 -4.83 -19.55 -18.73
N ALA A 208 -4.87 -20.88 -18.76
CA ALA A 208 -4.66 -21.69 -17.56
C ALA A 208 -3.24 -21.52 -16.99
N ILE A 209 -2.21 -21.53 -17.85
CA ILE A 209 -0.80 -21.38 -17.43
C ILE A 209 -0.53 -19.96 -16.93
N SER A 210 -1.04 -18.95 -17.64
CA SER A 210 -0.91 -17.55 -17.21
C SER A 210 -1.67 -17.27 -15.91
N ALA A 211 -2.86 -17.84 -15.72
CA ALA A 211 -3.58 -17.76 -14.46
C ALA A 211 -2.81 -18.42 -13.31
N PHE A 212 -2.22 -19.59 -13.54
CA PHE A 212 -1.38 -20.25 -12.54
C PHE A 212 -0.15 -19.41 -12.17
N LEU A 213 0.57 -18.88 -13.16
CA LEU A 213 1.70 -17.97 -12.94
C LEU A 213 1.26 -16.71 -12.20
N TYR A 214 0.13 -16.11 -12.59
CA TYR A 214 -0.43 -14.94 -11.94
C TYR A 214 -0.73 -15.21 -10.46
N ILE A 215 -1.35 -16.34 -10.13
CA ILE A 215 -1.67 -16.71 -8.74
C ILE A 215 -0.40 -16.81 -7.88
N ILE A 216 0.67 -17.42 -8.42
CA ILE A 216 1.96 -17.52 -7.71
C ILE A 216 2.55 -16.12 -7.45
N LEU A 217 2.60 -15.29 -8.48
CA LEU A 217 3.13 -13.93 -8.39
C LEU A 217 2.31 -13.07 -7.42
N LEU A 218 0.98 -13.18 -7.49
CA LEU A 218 0.04 -12.47 -6.62
C LEU A 218 0.17 -12.91 -5.17
N GLY A 219 0.36 -14.21 -4.91
CA GLY A 219 0.61 -14.74 -3.57
C GLY A 219 1.94 -14.25 -2.98
N GLY A 220 3.00 -14.24 -3.79
CA GLY A 220 4.31 -13.68 -3.42
C GLY A 220 4.21 -12.22 -3.02
N LEU A 221 3.63 -11.39 -3.88
CA LEU A 221 3.39 -9.97 -3.62
C LEU A 221 2.42 -9.77 -2.43
N GLY A 222 1.45 -10.67 -2.28
CA GLY A 222 0.54 -10.80 -1.15
C GLY A 222 1.27 -10.77 0.18
N VAL A 223 2.08 -11.81 0.39
CA VAL A 223 2.85 -12.05 1.62
C VAL A 223 3.91 -10.99 1.83
N LEU A 224 4.63 -10.57 0.78
CA LEU A 224 5.70 -9.56 0.89
C LEU A 224 5.17 -8.20 1.36
N ASN A 225 4.11 -7.67 0.74
CA ASN A 225 3.58 -6.36 1.14
C ASN A 225 3.06 -6.39 2.59
N THR A 226 2.39 -7.46 3.00
CA THR A 226 1.89 -7.63 4.37
C THR A 226 3.05 -7.76 5.37
N ALA A 227 4.10 -8.49 5.04
CA ALA A 227 5.28 -8.61 5.89
C ALA A 227 6.02 -7.28 6.02
N PHE A 228 6.23 -6.55 4.92
CA PHE A 228 6.94 -5.27 4.89
C PHE A 228 6.14 -4.06 5.39
N GLU A 229 4.87 -4.26 5.73
CA GLU A 229 4.10 -3.29 6.50
C GLU A 229 4.65 -3.08 7.93
N SER A 230 5.61 -3.91 8.37
CA SER A 230 6.29 -3.87 9.68
C SER A 230 7.20 -2.65 9.92
N ASP A 231 7.03 -1.55 9.19
CA ASP A 231 7.74 -0.27 9.41
C ASP A 231 9.27 -0.37 9.44
N LEU A 232 9.79 -1.23 8.58
CA LEU A 232 11.22 -1.42 8.41
C LEU A 232 11.78 -0.43 7.39
N VAL A 233 12.97 0.07 7.68
CA VAL A 233 13.71 0.99 6.82
C VAL A 233 15.13 0.47 6.63
N PHE A 234 15.57 0.42 5.37
CA PHE A 234 16.97 0.20 5.03
C PHE A 234 17.76 1.49 5.17
N VAL A 235 18.87 1.41 5.89
CA VAL A 235 19.89 2.45 5.96
C VAL A 235 21.04 2.04 5.06
N ASP A 236 21.36 2.88 4.08
CA ASP A 236 22.62 2.82 3.33
C ASP A 236 23.61 3.81 3.98
N PRO A 237 24.57 3.34 4.81
CA PRO A 237 25.50 4.23 5.51
C PRO A 237 26.43 4.96 4.54
N ALA A 238 26.74 4.37 3.38
CA ALA A 238 27.66 4.95 2.41
C ALA A 238 27.03 6.14 1.66
N LYS A 239 25.72 6.10 1.43
CA LYS A 239 24.99 7.17 0.75
C LYS A 239 24.17 8.06 1.69
N GLY A 240 24.15 7.75 2.99
CA GLY A 240 23.30 8.44 3.98
C GLY A 240 21.82 8.39 3.62
N ARG A 241 21.38 7.34 2.91
CA ARG A 241 20.02 7.22 2.37
C ARG A 241 19.20 6.25 3.21
N LEU A 242 17.98 6.66 3.54
CA LEU A 242 16.96 5.82 4.13
C LEU A 242 15.93 5.44 3.08
N VAL A 243 15.65 4.16 2.97
CA VAL A 243 14.62 3.64 2.05
C VAL A 243 13.73 2.66 2.81
N PRO A 244 12.44 2.99 3.02
CA PRO A 244 11.47 2.03 3.54
C PRO A 244 11.49 0.73 2.72
N VAL A 245 11.42 -0.42 3.38
CA VAL A 245 11.60 -1.73 2.72
C VAL A 245 10.51 -2.00 1.69
N ASP A 246 9.27 -1.56 1.97
CA ASP A 246 8.14 -1.60 1.05
C ASP A 246 8.39 -0.74 -0.20
N GLN A 247 8.87 0.51 -0.02
CA GLN A 247 9.22 1.40 -1.13
C GLN A 247 10.38 0.85 -1.97
N TRP A 248 11.35 0.18 -1.34
CA TRP A 248 12.42 -0.49 -2.06
C TRP A 248 11.88 -1.63 -2.94
N LEU A 249 11.00 -2.48 -2.41
CA LEU A 249 10.34 -3.54 -3.19
C LEU A 249 9.57 -2.94 -4.38
N GLU A 250 8.78 -1.89 -4.14
CA GLU A 250 8.06 -1.19 -5.21
C GLU A 250 9.00 -0.58 -6.26
N SER A 251 10.15 -0.06 -5.83
CA SER A 251 11.14 0.54 -6.73
C SER A 251 11.79 -0.46 -7.67
N ILE A 252 11.84 -1.73 -7.29
CA ILE A 252 12.33 -2.82 -8.14
C ILE A 252 11.20 -3.36 -9.00
N LEU A 253 10.03 -3.58 -8.42
CA LEU A 253 8.90 -4.21 -9.10
C LEU A 253 8.32 -3.31 -10.19
N LYS A 254 8.10 -2.01 -9.91
CA LYS A 254 7.45 -1.08 -10.85
C LYS A 254 8.21 -0.93 -12.17
N PRO A 255 9.54 -0.75 -12.21
CA PRO A 255 10.28 -0.69 -13.47
C PRO A 255 10.28 -2.02 -14.22
N VAL A 256 10.51 -3.14 -13.52
CA VAL A 256 10.56 -4.48 -14.15
C VAL A 256 9.22 -4.81 -14.81
N VAL A 257 8.12 -4.67 -14.06
CA VAL A 257 6.78 -4.94 -14.58
C VAL A 257 6.35 -3.85 -15.56
N GLY A 258 6.58 -2.56 -15.26
CA GLY A 258 6.12 -1.46 -16.11
C GLY A 258 6.84 -1.37 -17.46
N ILE A 259 8.17 -1.42 -17.47
CA ILE A 259 8.95 -1.44 -18.72
C ILE A 259 8.70 -2.74 -19.46
N GLY A 260 8.65 -3.87 -18.74
CA GLY A 260 8.34 -5.17 -19.31
C GLY A 260 6.97 -5.21 -19.98
N LEU A 261 5.93 -4.65 -19.35
CA LEU A 261 4.59 -4.53 -19.91
C LEU A 261 4.59 -3.69 -21.19
N LEU A 262 5.19 -2.50 -21.17
CA LEU A 262 5.24 -1.64 -22.34
C LEU A 262 5.96 -2.34 -23.50
N PHE A 263 7.09 -2.97 -23.22
CA PHE A 263 7.86 -3.74 -24.20
C PHE A 263 7.03 -4.90 -24.77
N LEU A 264 6.41 -5.72 -23.92
CA LEU A 264 5.64 -6.88 -24.34
C LEU A 264 4.37 -6.49 -25.10
N ILE A 265 3.67 -5.43 -24.69
CA ILE A 265 2.49 -4.92 -25.41
C ILE A 265 2.89 -4.45 -26.79
N ILE A 266 3.93 -3.61 -26.93
CA ILE A 266 4.35 -3.10 -28.24
C ILE A 266 4.83 -4.24 -29.12
N ARG A 267 5.67 -5.14 -28.59
CA ARG A 267 6.21 -6.28 -29.34
C ARG A 267 5.10 -7.20 -29.80
N ASN A 268 4.20 -7.63 -28.91
CA ASN A 268 3.13 -8.56 -29.25
C ASN A 268 2.11 -7.91 -30.17
N LEU A 269 1.85 -6.61 -30.02
CA LEU A 269 0.97 -5.87 -30.94
C LEU A 269 1.55 -5.82 -32.37
N ILE A 270 2.86 -5.61 -32.51
CA ILE A 270 3.52 -5.63 -33.83
C ILE A 270 3.54 -7.04 -34.42
N ASP A 271 3.74 -8.06 -33.59
CA ASP A 271 3.70 -9.46 -34.01
C ASP A 271 2.31 -9.81 -34.54
N GLU A 272 1.28 -9.50 -33.75
CA GLU A 272 -0.12 -9.73 -34.09
C GLU A 272 -0.55 -8.97 -35.34
N ALA A 273 -0.08 -7.74 -35.53
CA ALA A 273 -0.35 -6.96 -36.76
C ALA A 273 0.29 -7.55 -38.02
N ARG A 274 1.20 -8.52 -37.89
CA ARG A 274 1.84 -9.23 -39.02
C ARG A 274 1.27 -10.62 -39.25
N THR A 275 0.76 -11.27 -38.21
CA THR A 275 0.37 -12.69 -38.25
C THR A 275 -1.11 -12.92 -38.11
N ASP A 276 -1.82 -12.11 -37.32
CA ASP A 276 -3.23 -12.33 -37.00
C ASP A 276 -3.98 -10.99 -36.77
N ASN A 277 -4.63 -10.78 -35.62
CA ASN A 277 -5.58 -9.68 -35.44
C ASN A 277 -5.20 -8.73 -34.27
N PRO A 278 -4.55 -7.58 -34.56
CA PRO A 278 -4.08 -6.66 -33.53
C PRO A 278 -5.22 -6.04 -32.71
N VAL A 279 -6.42 -5.94 -33.28
CA VAL A 279 -7.61 -5.39 -32.61
C VAL A 279 -8.15 -6.36 -31.56
N LEU A 280 -8.18 -7.67 -31.88
CA LEU A 280 -8.54 -8.71 -30.90
C LEU A 280 -7.52 -8.81 -29.78
N PHE A 281 -6.22 -8.70 -30.08
CA PHE A 281 -5.17 -8.63 -29.07
C PHE A 281 -5.37 -7.44 -28.13
N ALA A 282 -5.56 -6.23 -28.66
CA ALA A 282 -5.79 -5.03 -27.85
C ALA A 282 -7.04 -5.17 -26.95
N SER A 283 -8.10 -5.77 -27.47
CA SER A 283 -9.34 -6.01 -26.73
C SER A 283 -9.12 -7.03 -25.59
N THR A 284 -8.37 -8.10 -25.88
CA THR A 284 -7.99 -9.12 -24.89
C THR A 284 -7.12 -8.54 -23.79
N VAL A 285 -6.15 -7.69 -24.13
CA VAL A 285 -5.29 -6.98 -23.16
C VAL A 285 -6.13 -6.14 -22.19
N ILE A 286 -7.12 -5.39 -22.69
CA ILE A 286 -8.01 -4.59 -21.83
C ILE A 286 -8.89 -5.48 -20.95
N PHE A 287 -9.46 -6.54 -21.54
CA PHE A 287 -10.28 -7.50 -20.80
C PHE A 287 -9.49 -8.15 -19.66
N LEU A 288 -8.28 -8.61 -19.94
CA LEU A 288 -7.39 -9.21 -18.95
C LEU A 288 -6.91 -8.21 -17.90
N LEU A 289 -6.62 -6.97 -18.28
CA LEU A 289 -6.22 -5.93 -17.33
C LEU A 289 -7.32 -5.68 -16.29
N TYR A 290 -8.57 -5.53 -16.73
CA TYR A 290 -9.69 -5.33 -15.81
C TYR A 290 -10.05 -6.61 -15.05
N GLY A 291 -9.99 -7.79 -15.68
CA GLY A 291 -10.21 -9.07 -15.00
C GLY A 291 -9.18 -9.33 -13.90
N ALA A 292 -7.89 -9.12 -14.19
CA ALA A 292 -6.80 -9.22 -13.23
C ALA A 292 -6.96 -8.21 -12.09
N SER A 293 -7.45 -7.01 -12.39
CA SER A 293 -7.74 -5.99 -11.37
C SER A 293 -8.80 -6.47 -10.37
N VAL A 294 -9.89 -7.07 -10.83
CA VAL A 294 -10.94 -7.64 -9.96
C VAL A 294 -10.34 -8.70 -9.04
N VAL A 295 -9.62 -9.66 -9.62
CA VAL A 295 -8.99 -10.75 -8.87
C VAL A 295 -7.99 -10.19 -7.86
N GLY A 296 -7.17 -9.22 -8.26
CA GLY A 296 -6.16 -8.59 -7.42
C GLY A 296 -6.77 -7.87 -6.21
N ILE A 297 -7.83 -7.08 -6.42
CA ILE A 297 -8.58 -6.41 -5.34
C ILE A 297 -9.14 -7.46 -4.37
N ALA A 298 -9.90 -8.41 -4.89
CA ALA A 298 -10.62 -9.39 -4.07
C ALA A 298 -9.64 -10.26 -3.26
N TYR A 299 -8.55 -10.69 -3.89
CA TYR A 299 -7.52 -11.50 -3.24
C TYR A 299 -6.80 -10.75 -2.13
N LYS A 300 -6.34 -9.51 -2.39
CA LYS A 300 -5.65 -8.69 -1.38
C LYS A 300 -6.55 -8.36 -0.20
N TRP A 301 -7.80 -7.97 -0.47
CA TRP A 301 -8.77 -7.67 0.58
C TRP A 301 -9.07 -8.92 1.42
N GLY A 302 -9.41 -10.05 0.78
CA GLY A 302 -9.68 -11.31 1.49
C GLY A 302 -8.50 -11.78 2.34
N TYR A 303 -7.29 -11.72 1.78
CA TYR A 303 -6.07 -12.10 2.51
C TYR A 303 -5.76 -11.17 3.69
N SER A 304 -5.83 -9.86 3.49
CA SER A 304 -5.59 -8.86 4.54
C SER A 304 -6.55 -9.05 5.71
N MET A 305 -7.81 -9.35 5.43
CA MET A 305 -8.85 -9.53 6.45
C MET A 305 -8.65 -10.82 7.28
N TRP A 306 -8.22 -11.91 6.64
CA TRP A 306 -8.15 -13.22 7.32
C TRP A 306 -6.80 -13.56 7.93
N ARG A 307 -5.70 -13.16 7.27
CA ARG A 307 -4.33 -13.63 7.63
C ARG A 307 -3.30 -12.52 7.76
N GLY A 308 -3.64 -11.30 7.33
CA GLY A 308 -2.71 -10.17 7.29
C GLY A 308 -2.01 -9.89 8.62
N ASP A 309 -2.80 -9.74 9.70
CA ASP A 309 -2.26 -9.41 11.03
C ASP A 309 -1.36 -10.53 11.60
N GLN A 310 -1.74 -11.79 11.40
CA GLN A 310 -0.95 -12.94 11.85
C GLN A 310 0.42 -12.98 11.16
N VAL A 311 0.44 -12.80 9.83
CA VAL A 311 1.68 -12.84 9.05
C VAL A 311 2.60 -11.68 9.40
N ARG A 312 2.05 -10.47 9.56
CA ARG A 312 2.79 -9.29 10.00
C ARG A 312 3.44 -9.53 11.37
N LYS A 313 2.67 -9.98 12.37
CA LYS A 313 3.18 -10.27 13.72
C LYS A 313 4.25 -11.35 13.73
N MET A 314 4.06 -12.44 12.97
CA MET A 314 5.05 -13.50 12.86
C MET A 314 6.36 -13.00 12.25
N PHE A 315 6.28 -12.11 11.25
CA PHE A 315 7.46 -11.52 10.64
C PHE A 315 8.15 -10.50 11.56
N GLU A 316 7.39 -9.63 12.24
CA GLU A 316 7.91 -8.70 13.25
C GLU A 316 8.69 -9.45 14.35
N GLN A 317 8.15 -10.57 14.85
CA GLN A 317 8.85 -11.43 15.82
C GLN A 317 10.16 -12.00 15.25
N GLN A 318 10.17 -12.44 13.99
CA GLN A 318 11.40 -12.94 13.35
C GLN A 318 12.45 -11.84 13.21
N ILE A 319 12.05 -10.61 12.93
CA ILE A 319 12.93 -9.45 12.83
C ILE A 319 13.54 -9.14 14.20
N VAL A 320 12.72 -9.10 15.26
CA VAL A 320 13.18 -8.91 16.65
C VAL A 320 14.17 -10.02 17.04
N GLU A 321 13.88 -11.28 16.72
CA GLU A 321 14.72 -12.43 17.07
C GLU A 321 16.08 -12.42 16.35
N HIS A 322 16.12 -12.11 15.04
CA HIS A 322 17.33 -12.32 14.21
C HIS A 322 18.11 -11.05 13.88
N LEU A 323 17.45 -9.89 13.81
CA LEU A 323 18.08 -8.60 13.46
C LEU A 323 18.19 -7.66 14.66
N LYS A 324 17.31 -7.79 15.67
CA LYS A 324 17.26 -6.92 16.85
C LYS A 324 17.37 -5.42 16.49
N PRO A 325 16.52 -4.91 15.58
CA PRO A 325 16.67 -3.53 15.13
C PRO A 325 16.33 -2.54 16.25
N LEU A 326 17.10 -1.46 16.30
CA LEU A 326 16.77 -0.29 17.12
C LEU A 326 15.64 0.48 16.46
N SER A 327 14.77 1.07 17.28
CA SER A 327 13.74 1.97 16.80
C SER A 327 14.14 3.43 16.97
N TYR A 328 14.00 4.18 15.88
CA TYR A 328 14.34 5.58 15.81
C TYR A 328 13.09 6.44 15.65
N ASP A 329 13.10 7.60 16.29
CA ASP A 329 12.21 8.69 15.93
C ASP A 329 12.90 9.60 14.93
N LEU A 330 12.15 9.92 13.87
CA LEU A 330 12.59 10.83 12.83
C LEU A 330 12.06 12.21 13.17
N THR A 331 12.94 13.15 13.50
CA THR A 331 12.54 14.56 13.67
C THR A 331 13.26 15.40 12.64
N ARG A 332 12.49 16.16 11.86
CA ARG A 332 13.05 17.09 10.88
C ARG A 332 13.03 18.51 11.43
N THR A 333 14.20 19.07 11.68
CA THR A 333 14.36 20.43 12.20
C THR A 333 15.22 21.24 11.24
N ARG A 334 14.67 22.34 10.70
CA ARG A 334 15.41 23.30 9.83
C ARG A 334 16.16 22.64 8.66
N GLY A 335 15.54 21.65 8.02
CA GLY A 335 16.12 20.94 6.88
C GLY A 335 17.12 19.83 7.23
N ARG A 336 17.43 19.63 8.52
CA ARG A 336 18.21 18.47 9.01
C ARG A 336 17.28 17.39 9.53
N ILE A 337 17.66 16.13 9.28
CA ILE A 337 16.96 14.96 9.83
C ILE A 337 17.79 14.50 11.02
N GLU A 338 17.18 14.52 12.19
CA GLU A 338 17.75 14.04 13.44
C GLU A 338 17.13 12.67 13.77
N PHE A 339 18.00 11.71 14.09
CA PHE A 339 17.61 10.35 14.48
C PHE A 339 17.90 10.17 15.95
N ASN A 340 16.84 10.04 16.74
CA ASN A 340 16.98 9.71 18.15
C ASN A 340 16.60 8.24 18.34
N ALA A 341 17.59 7.40 18.65
CA ALA A 341 17.35 6.03 19.08
C ALA A 341 16.65 6.09 20.44
N GLN A 342 15.40 5.64 20.50
CA GLN A 342 14.60 5.71 21.71
C GLN A 342 14.66 4.39 22.48
N MET A 343 14.49 3.28 21.78
CA MET A 343 14.25 1.96 22.36
C MET A 343 14.42 0.85 21.32
N THR A 344 14.36 -0.39 21.75
CA THR A 344 14.33 -1.54 20.83
C THR A 344 12.97 -1.64 20.11
N MET A 345 12.93 -2.31 18.95
CA MET A 345 11.67 -2.52 18.23
C MET A 345 10.63 -3.29 19.08
N ASP A 346 11.07 -4.25 19.91
CA ASP A 346 10.19 -5.05 20.77
C ASP A 346 9.47 -4.20 21.82
N GLU A 347 10.22 -3.38 22.56
CA GLU A 347 9.67 -2.43 23.54
C GLU A 347 8.67 -1.46 22.89
N ARG A 348 8.95 -0.99 21.68
CA ARG A 348 8.05 -0.10 20.95
C ARG A 348 6.77 -0.78 20.48
N LEU A 349 6.86 -2.03 20.01
CA LEU A 349 5.69 -2.80 19.61
C LEU A 349 4.80 -3.11 20.82
N ALA A 350 5.40 -3.34 22.00
CA ALA A 350 4.67 -3.48 23.25
C ALA A 350 3.91 -2.18 23.61
N LEU A 351 4.58 -1.02 23.56
CA LEU A 351 3.96 0.28 23.84
C LEU A 351 2.85 0.67 22.85
N LEU A 352 2.97 0.29 21.57
CA LEU A 352 1.92 0.50 20.57
C LEU A 352 0.73 -0.45 20.73
N SER A 353 0.93 -1.56 21.43
CA SER A 353 -0.13 -2.54 21.73
C SER A 353 -0.90 -2.16 23.00
N GLU A 354 -0.28 -1.41 23.91
CA GLU A 354 -0.96 -0.75 25.01
C GLU A 354 -1.84 0.38 24.45
N GLU A 355 -3.14 0.39 24.79
CA GLU A 355 -4.03 1.49 24.38
C GLU A 355 -3.42 2.84 24.78
N PRO A 356 -3.57 3.89 23.95
CA PRO A 356 -3.00 5.19 24.25
C PRO A 356 -3.40 5.57 25.67
N GLN A 357 -2.40 5.72 26.55
CA GLN A 357 -2.60 5.96 27.97
C GLN A 357 -3.73 6.95 28.14
N ARG A 358 -4.85 6.47 28.70
CA ARG A 358 -6.04 7.27 28.98
C ARG A 358 -5.55 8.50 29.73
N GLN A 359 -5.53 9.66 29.07
CA GLN A 359 -5.18 10.90 29.74
C GLN A 359 -6.15 11.03 30.90
N LEU A 360 -5.60 11.08 32.12
CA LEU A 360 -6.39 11.19 33.34
C LEU A 360 -7.33 12.38 33.17
N SER A 361 -8.63 12.13 33.21
CA SER A 361 -9.61 13.20 33.20
C SER A 361 -9.45 14.05 34.47
N PHE A 362 -10.01 15.26 34.50
CA PHE A 362 -10.04 16.04 35.74
C PHE A 362 -10.62 15.26 36.92
N ALA A 363 -11.56 14.34 36.67
CA ALA A 363 -12.10 13.45 37.69
C ALA A 363 -11.08 12.40 38.16
N ASP A 364 -10.29 11.84 37.24
CA ASP A 364 -9.24 10.87 37.56
C ASP A 364 -8.07 11.54 38.31
N LEU A 365 -7.72 12.77 37.96
CA LEU A 365 -6.74 13.59 38.68
C LEU A 365 -7.20 13.97 40.09
N GLN A 366 -8.50 14.16 40.30
CA GLN A 366 -9.10 14.40 41.62
C GLN A 366 -9.21 13.13 42.47
N ALA A 367 -9.25 11.96 41.83
CA ALA A 367 -9.27 10.66 42.49
C ALA A 367 -7.87 10.16 42.86
N ILE A 368 -6.79 10.87 42.46
CA ILE A 368 -5.44 10.56 42.92
C ILE A 368 -5.39 10.77 44.44
N PRO A 369 -5.00 9.74 45.23
CA PRO A 369 -4.91 9.88 46.67
C PRO A 369 -3.91 10.99 47.00
N SER A 370 -4.35 11.96 47.81
CA SER A 370 -3.49 13.01 48.34
C SER A 370 -2.35 12.36 49.11
N GLY A 371 -1.10 12.53 48.64
CA GLY A 371 0.06 12.00 49.35
C GLY A 371 0.12 12.50 50.79
N GLU A 372 0.59 11.66 51.71
CA GLU A 372 0.70 11.93 53.16
C GLU A 372 1.54 13.16 53.53
N ASN A 373 2.22 13.79 52.57
CA ASN A 373 2.96 15.05 52.73
C ASN A 373 2.30 16.21 51.98
N SER A 374 1.03 16.47 52.27
CA SER A 374 0.38 17.74 51.94
C SER A 374 0.99 18.85 52.79
N GLY A 375 2.06 19.47 52.29
CA GLY A 375 2.61 20.70 52.86
C GLY A 375 1.52 21.77 52.93
N LYS A 376 1.50 22.55 54.03
CA LYS A 376 0.51 23.61 54.29
C LYS A 376 0.31 24.48 53.05
N VAL A 377 -0.89 24.46 52.49
CA VAL A 377 -1.31 25.38 51.42
C VAL A 377 -1.15 26.81 51.93
N PRO A 378 -0.33 27.67 51.28
CA PRO A 378 -0.19 29.06 51.71
C PRO A 378 -1.52 29.81 51.56
N SER A 379 -1.87 30.58 52.60
CA SER A 379 -3.11 31.36 52.64
C SER A 379 -3.10 32.45 51.56
N ASN A 380 -4.22 32.55 50.83
CA ASN A 380 -4.42 33.57 49.80
C ASN A 380 -4.39 34.98 50.42
N PRO A 381 -3.45 35.86 50.03
CA PRO A 381 -3.32 37.20 50.61
C PRO A 381 -4.47 38.16 50.23
N MET A 382 -5.41 37.74 49.38
CA MET A 382 -6.56 38.56 48.94
C MET A 382 -7.84 38.34 49.78
N LYS A 383 -7.77 37.58 50.88
CA LYS A 383 -8.84 37.53 51.90
C LYS A 383 -8.34 38.19 53.19
N LYS A 384 -8.41 39.52 53.24
CA LYS A 384 -8.52 40.29 54.48
C LYS A 384 -9.60 41.34 54.32
#